data_AF-A0A318I4F7-F1
#
_entry.id   AF-A0A318I4F7-F1
#
_cell.length_a   1.000
_cell.length_b   1.000
_cell.length_c   1.000
_cell.angle_alpha   90.00
_cell.angle_beta   90.00
_cell.angle_gamma   90.00
#
_symmetry.space_group_name_H-M   'P 1'
#
loop_
_entity.id
_entity.type
_entity.pdbx_description
1 polymer ?
#
loop_
_entity_poly.entity_id
_entity_poly.type
_entity_poly.pdbx_seq_one_letter_code
_entity_poly.pdbx_strand_id
1 'polypeptide(L)'
;MKKIILIYTVVFGIWFVIYSISICGQYVALKYEIETIDNMVVINRVYEIVNMSTIINLVWFVLSIILFVIFVVQYKKENKT
;
A
#
# COMPACT_ATOMS: atom_id res chain seq x y z
N MET A 1 -9.22 -24.91 1.80
CA MET A 1 -7.97 -24.20 1.44
C MET A 1 -8.05 -23.37 0.15
N LYS A 2 -8.49 -23.88 -1.01
CA LYS A 2 -8.69 -23.06 -2.25
C LYS A 2 -9.56 -21.80 -2.03
N LYS A 3 -10.64 -21.93 -1.24
CA LYS A 3 -11.50 -20.80 -0.84
C LYS A 3 -10.74 -19.73 -0.03
N ILE A 4 -9.79 -20.14 0.82
CA ILE A 4 -8.98 -19.23 1.64
C ILE A 4 -8.02 -18.42 0.77
N ILE A 5 -7.36 -19.07 -0.19
CA ILE A 5 -6.49 -18.38 -1.15
C ILE A 5 -7.30 -17.36 -1.97
N LEU A 6 -8.49 -17.75 -2.44
CA LEU A 6 -9.36 -16.85 -3.20
C LEU A 6 -9.80 -15.63 -2.37
N ILE A 7 -10.21 -15.85 -1.11
CA ILE A 7 -10.54 -14.76 -0.18
C ILE A 7 -9.33 -13.84 0.03
N TYR A 8 -8.14 -14.41 0.24
CA TYR A 8 -6.93 -13.63 0.45
C TYR A 8 -6.57 -12.80 -0.79
N THR A 9 -6.69 -13.37 -1.99
CA THR A 9 -6.46 -12.63 -3.25
C THR A 9 -7.44 -11.46 -3.41
N VAL A 10 -8.72 -11.67 -3.07
CA VAL A 10 -9.73 -10.59 -3.13
C VAL A 10 -9.43 -9.50 -2.10
N VAL A 11 -9.13 -9.88 -0.85
CA VAL A 11 -8.75 -8.93 0.21
C VAL A 11 -7.52 -8.13 -0.19
N PHE A 12 -6.49 -8.79 -0.74
CA PHE A 12 -5.29 -8.14 -1.24
C PHE A 12 -5.60 -7.14 -2.36
N GLY A 13 -6.44 -7.53 -3.33
CA GLY A 13 -6.86 -6.64 -4.42
C GLY A 13 -7.61 -5.40 -3.92
N ILE A 14 -8.56 -5.58 -3.00
CA ILE A 14 -9.29 -4.46 -2.37
C ILE A 14 -8.31 -3.52 -1.66
N TRP A 15 -7.35 -4.08 -0.93
CA TRP A 15 -6.35 -3.30 -0.21
C TRP A 15 -5.48 -2.46 -1.15
N PHE A 16 -5.07 -3.03 -2.28
CA PHE A 16 -4.32 -2.31 -3.32
C PHE A 16 -5.10 -1.13 -3.91
N VAL A 17 -6.41 -1.30 -4.15
CA VAL A 17 -7.26 -0.22 -4.68
C VAL A 17 -7.40 0.91 -3.66
N ILE A 18 -7.67 0.58 -2.39
CA ILE A 18 -7.79 1.59 -1.31
C ILE A 18 -6.49 2.38 -1.18
N TYR A 19 -5.34 1.70 -1.18
CA TYR A 19 -4.03 2.36 -1.12
C TYR A 19 -3.79 3.30 -2.30
N SER A 20 -4.11 2.85 -3.51
CA SER A 20 -3.93 3.64 -4.73
C SER A 20 -4.76 4.93 -4.68
N ILE A 21 -6.01 4.84 -4.24
CA ILE A 21 -6.90 6.01 -4.06
C ILE A 21 -6.33 6.95 -3.00
N SER A 22 -5.85 6.42 -1.87
CA SER A 22 -5.29 7.23 -0.80
C SER A 22 -4.05 8.02 -1.23
N ILE A 23 -3.13 7.39 -1.99
CA ILE A 23 -1.93 8.06 -2.51
C ILE A 23 -2.30 9.15 -3.50
N CYS A 24 -3.23 8.86 -4.42
CA CYS A 24 -3.74 9.88 -5.35
C CYS A 24 -4.37 11.07 -4.60
N GLY A 25 -5.17 10.81 -3.56
CA GLY A 25 -5.78 11.85 -2.74
C GLY A 25 -4.75 12.72 -2.02
N GLN A 26 -3.72 12.12 -1.43
CA GLN A 26 -2.61 12.84 -0.80
C GLN A 26 -1.86 13.72 -1.79
N TYR A 27 -1.63 13.24 -3.02
CA TYR A 27 -0.97 14.01 -4.06
C TYR A 27 -1.80 15.23 -4.48
N VAL A 28 -3.12 15.07 -4.66
CA VAL A 28 -4.03 16.17 -4.98
C VAL A 28 -4.03 17.22 -3.86
N ALA A 29 -4.14 16.80 -2.59
CA ALA A 29 -4.11 17.72 -1.46
C ALA A 29 -2.78 18.48 -1.35
N LEU A 30 -1.64 17.79 -1.55
CA LEU A 30 -0.33 18.45 -1.60
C LEU A 30 -0.27 19.54 -2.68
N LYS A 31 -0.76 19.22 -3.89
CA LYS A 31 -0.65 20.11 -5.04
C LYS A 31 -1.56 21.34 -4.97
N TYR A 32 -2.79 21.16 -4.49
CA TYR A 32 -3.82 22.19 -4.57
C TYR A 32 -4.10 22.90 -3.24
N GLU A 33 -3.73 22.31 -2.10
CA GLU A 33 -3.99 22.89 -0.77
C GLU A 33 -2.69 23.30 -0.06
N ILE A 34 -1.67 22.44 -0.08
CA ILE A 34 -0.44 22.66 0.68
C ILE A 34 0.55 23.59 -0.05
N GLU A 35 0.78 23.39 -1.35
CA GLU A 35 1.65 24.26 -2.14
C GLU A 35 1.14 25.71 -2.26
N THR A 36 -0.14 25.94 -1.98
CA THR A 36 -0.72 27.30 -1.97
C THR A 36 -0.44 28.08 -0.68
N ILE A 37 0.16 27.44 0.33
CA ILE A 37 0.52 28.08 1.60
C ILE A 37 1.83 28.86 1.41
N ASP A 38 1.86 30.15 1.75
CA ASP A 38 3.10 30.97 1.71
C ASP A 38 3.99 30.71 2.93
N ASN A 39 4.32 29.44 3.19
CA ASN A 39 5.23 29.04 4.26
C ASN A 39 6.00 27.78 3.87
N MET A 40 7.20 28.01 3.33
CA MET A 40 8.07 26.95 2.81
C MET A 40 8.51 25.94 3.88
N VAL A 41 8.62 26.37 5.15
CA VAL A 41 8.99 25.48 6.27
C VAL A 41 7.87 24.47 6.52
N VAL A 42 6.62 24.94 6.52
CA VAL A 42 5.43 24.08 6.71
C VAL A 42 5.28 23.13 5.54
N ILE A 43 5.41 23.63 4.30
CA ILE A 43 5.33 22.80 3.08
C ILE A 43 6.33 21.64 3.14
N ASN A 44 7.61 21.93 3.42
CA ASN A 44 8.65 20.90 3.47
C ASN A 44 8.38 19.85 4.54
N ARG A 45 7.88 20.24 5.72
CA ARG A 45 7.50 19.30 6.78
C ARG A 45 6.34 18.39 6.37
N VAL A 46 5.33 18.93 5.70
CA VAL A 46 4.20 18.13 5.20
C VAL A 46 4.68 17.13 4.13
N TYR A 47 5.55 17.56 3.20
CA TYR A 47 6.16 16.68 2.22
C TYR A 47 6.98 15.56 2.84
N GLU A 48 7.80 15.84 3.86
CA GLU A 48 8.56 14.82 4.60
C GLU A 48 7.63 13.75 5.21
N ILE A 49 6.55 14.17 5.87
CA ILE A 49 5.60 13.26 6.51
C ILE A 49 4.87 12.40 5.48
N VAL A 50 4.37 13.01 4.40
CA VAL A 50 3.65 12.28 3.35
C VAL A 50 4.58 11.29 2.64
N ASN A 51 5.81 11.69 2.33
CA ASN A 51 6.80 10.80 1.71
C ASN A 51 7.15 9.62 2.62
N MET A 52 7.42 9.86 3.90
CA MET A 52 7.73 8.78 4.86
C MET A 52 6.54 7.83 5.03
N SER A 53 5.32 8.35 5.13
CA SER A 53 4.10 7.53 5.20
C SER A 53 3.93 6.66 3.95
N THR A 54 4.14 7.24 2.76
CA THR A 54 4.04 6.53 1.48
C THR A 54 5.07 5.41 1.38
N ILE A 55 6.32 5.67 1.78
CA ILE A 55 7.40 4.67 1.77
C ILE A 55 7.07 3.51 2.71
N ILE A 56 6.64 3.77 3.95
CA ILE A 56 6.29 2.73 4.93
C ILE A 56 5.17 1.84 4.38
N ASN A 57 4.15 2.45 3.78
CA ASN A 57 3.02 1.72 3.20
C ASN A 57 3.43 0.85 2.01
N LEU A 58 4.31 1.35 1.13
CA LEU A 58 4.87 0.57 0.03
C LEU A 58 5.69 -0.63 0.53
N VAL A 59 6.55 -0.42 1.53
CA VAL A 59 7.32 -1.51 2.15
C VAL A 59 6.39 -2.57 2.72
N TRP A 60 5.35 -2.16 3.44
CA TRP A 60 4.38 -3.08 4.01
C TRP A 60 3.59 -3.85 2.95
N PHE A 61 3.22 -3.19 1.85
CA PHE A 61 2.58 -3.84 0.72
C PHE A 61 3.48 -4.90 0.06
N VAL A 62 4.76 -4.60 -0.15
CA VAL A 62 5.74 -5.55 -0.70
C VAL A 62 5.91 -6.77 0.22
N LEU A 63 6.03 -6.55 1.53
CA LEU A 63 6.09 -7.63 2.52
C LEU A 63 4.85 -8.52 2.46
N SER A 64 3.67 -7.91 2.30
CA SER A 64 2.39 -8.64 2.18
C SER A 64 2.36 -9.53 0.92
N ILE A 65 2.91 -9.06 -0.21
CA ILE A 65 3.06 -9.87 -1.44
C ILE A 65 3.99 -11.05 -1.19
N ILE A 66 5.15 -10.82 -0.57
CA ILE A 66 6.13 -11.88 -0.31
C ILE A 66 5.52 -12.98 0.55
N LEU A 67 4.83 -12.61 1.64
CA LEU A 67 4.13 -13.54 2.51
C LEU A 67 3.06 -14.34 1.76
N PHE A 68 2.29 -13.67 0.90
CA PHE A 68 1.29 -14.34 0.07
C PHE A 68 1.90 -15.37 -0.88
N VAL A 69 3.00 -15.02 -1.56
CA VAL A 69 3.70 -15.94 -2.47
C VAL A 69 4.23 -17.15 -1.71
N ILE A 70 4.85 -16.96 -0.54
CA ILE A 70 5.32 -18.04 0.31
C ILE A 70 4.16 -18.96 0.69
N PHE A 71 3.04 -18.40 1.14
CA PHE A 71 1.86 -19.14 1.53
C PHE A 71 1.30 -19.99 0.36
N VAL A 72 1.18 -19.42 -0.83
CA VAL A 72 0.68 -20.13 -2.03
C VAL A 72 1.63 -21.26 -2.45
N VAL A 73 2.95 -21.03 -2.39
CA VAL A 73 3.96 -22.04 -2.73
C VAL A 73 3.91 -23.21 -1.75
N GLN A 74 3.87 -22.93 -0.45
CA GLN A 74 3.75 -23.97 0.59
C GLN A 74 2.47 -24.79 0.41
N TYR A 75 1.33 -24.14 0.18
CA TYR A 75 0.06 -24.81 -0.08
C TYR A 75 0.14 -25.78 -1.28
N LYS A 76 0.78 -25.36 -2.38
CA LYS A 76 0.93 -26.19 -3.57
C LYS A 76 1.83 -27.40 -3.33
N LYS A 77 2.79 -27.29 -2.41
CA LYS A 77 3.66 -28.39 -1.99
C LYS A 77 2.88 -29.43 -1.17
N GLU A 78 2.08 -29.00 -0.21
CA GLU A 78 1.29 -29.88 0.66
C GLU A 78 0.19 -30.65 -0.10
N ASN A 79 -0.44 -30.05 -1.11
CA ASN A 79 -1.52 -30.70 -1.89
C ASN A 79 -1.02 -31.51 -3.10
N LYS A 80 0.29 -31.72 -3.24
CA LYS A 80 0.89 -32.60 -4.26
C LYS A 80 1.33 -33.96 -3.72
N THR A 81 1.13 -34.19 -2.43
CA THR A 81 1.24 -35.48 -1.72
C THR A 81 -0.16 -36.05 -1.50
#